data_AF-A0A255DUL3-F1
#
_entry.id   AF-A0A255DUL3-F1
#
_cell.length_a   1.000
_cell.length_b   1.000
_cell.length_c   1.000
_cell.angle_alpha   90.00
_cell.angle_beta   90.00
_cell.angle_gamma   90.00
#
_symmetry.space_group_name_H-M   'P 1'
#
loop_
_entity.id
_entity.type
_entity.pdbx_description
1 polymer ?
#
loop_
_entity_poly.entity_id
_entity_poly.type
_entity_poly.pdbx_seq_one_letter_code
_entity_poly.pdbx_strand_id
1 'polypeptide(L)'
;MLAVIAGLTLPVVLNVAPANADPLPDFCVPPSVADNVCTARLSSVTADAINGTITGKPVGGGTAITLAGQGDAYLKSTGFGDHPPEPVQHWDATIDSTGNLNVDQFDPNWYGNAKARAFMPRTLNDLATQFPPNVLLVRFTPDDTEPGTFRLVSIQPTAP
;
A
#
# COMPACT_ATOMS: atom_id res chain seq x y z
N MET A 1 4.87 -53.60 -45.63
CA MET A 1 5.43 -53.47 -44.28
C MET A 1 5.09 -52.06 -43.80
N LEU A 2 4.03 -51.91 -43.00
CA LEU A 2 3.59 -50.61 -42.45
C LEU A 2 4.33 -50.36 -41.13
N ALA A 3 5.00 -49.22 -41.00
CA ALA A 3 5.58 -48.77 -39.73
C ALA A 3 4.64 -47.76 -39.07
N VAL A 4 4.09 -48.13 -37.91
CA VAL A 4 3.31 -47.25 -37.04
C VAL A 4 4.29 -46.51 -36.12
N ILE A 5 4.34 -45.18 -36.22
CA ILE A 5 5.09 -44.33 -35.29
C ILE A 5 4.15 -43.96 -34.15
N ALA A 6 4.39 -44.53 -32.97
CA ALA A 6 3.68 -44.20 -31.74
C ALA A 6 4.22 -42.87 -31.18
N GLY A 7 3.36 -41.85 -31.10
CA GLY A 7 3.67 -40.58 -30.46
C GLY A 7 3.56 -40.69 -28.94
N LEU A 8 4.67 -40.48 -28.23
CA LEU A 8 4.71 -40.34 -26.77
C LEU A 8 4.18 -38.94 -26.39
N THR A 9 2.98 -38.88 -25.80
CA THR A 9 2.48 -37.66 -25.14
C THR A 9 2.92 -37.68 -23.67
N LEU A 10 3.88 -36.81 -23.32
CA LEU A 10 4.25 -36.58 -21.92
C LEU A 10 3.20 -35.64 -21.28
N PRO A 11 2.59 -36.00 -20.14
CA PRO A 11 1.73 -35.08 -19.42
C PRO A 11 2.60 -33.97 -18.81
N VAL A 12 2.43 -32.74 -19.29
CA VAL A 12 2.97 -31.56 -18.64
C VAL A 12 2.17 -31.35 -17.36
N VAL A 13 2.74 -31.76 -16.22
CA VAL A 13 2.20 -31.43 -14.91
C VAL A 13 2.59 -29.98 -14.61
N LEU A 14 1.67 -29.06 -14.87
CA LEU A 14 1.79 -27.67 -14.43
C LEU A 14 1.69 -27.65 -12.91
N ASN A 15 2.83 -27.60 -12.24
CA ASN A 15 2.92 -27.38 -10.80
C ASN A 15 2.55 -25.90 -10.56
N VAL A 16 1.25 -25.60 -10.46
CA VAL A 16 0.77 -24.28 -10.03
C VAL A 16 1.11 -24.18 -8.55
N ALA A 17 2.22 -23.50 -8.25
CA ALA A 17 2.54 -23.14 -6.88
C ALA A 17 1.34 -22.38 -6.30
N PRO A 18 0.90 -22.67 -5.06
CA PRO A 18 -0.13 -21.86 -4.42
C PRO A 18 0.39 -20.42 -4.37
N ALA A 19 -0.39 -19.48 -4.90
CA ALA A 19 -0.16 -18.06 -4.65
C ALA A 19 -0.42 -17.85 -3.15
N ASN A 20 0.65 -17.64 -2.38
CA ASN A 20 0.59 -17.54 -0.91
C ASN A 20 0.07 -16.17 -0.43
N ALA A 21 -0.48 -15.37 -1.34
CA ALA A 21 -1.15 -14.12 -1.03
C ALA A 21 -2.47 -14.39 -0.30
N ASP A 22 -2.67 -13.71 0.82
CA ASP A 22 -3.96 -13.73 1.49
C ASP A 22 -5.04 -13.13 0.56
N PRO A 23 -6.22 -13.75 0.46
CA PRO A 23 -7.30 -13.21 -0.36
C PRO A 23 -7.70 -11.82 0.15
N LEU A 24 -8.23 -10.99 -0.77
CA LEU A 24 -8.81 -9.71 -0.37
C LEU A 24 -9.92 -9.94 0.68
N PRO A 25 -10.06 -9.04 1.67
CA PRO A 25 -11.11 -9.15 2.67
C PRO A 25 -12.52 -9.11 2.06
N ASP A 26 -13.50 -9.74 2.72
CA ASP A 26 -14.89 -9.82 2.23
C ASP A 26 -15.56 -8.45 1.99
N PHE A 27 -15.12 -7.40 2.69
CA PHE A 27 -15.64 -6.04 2.47
C PHE A 27 -15.20 -5.43 1.13
N CYS A 28 -14.26 -6.07 0.44
CA CYS A 28 -13.74 -5.68 -0.87
C CYS A 28 -14.60 -6.23 -2.04
N VAL A 29 -15.90 -6.47 -1.86
CA VAL A 29 -16.76 -7.09 -2.90
C VAL A 29 -18.10 -6.35 -3.02
N PRO A 30 -18.66 -6.15 -4.24
CA PRO A 30 -18.05 -5.78 -5.52
C PRO A 30 -17.78 -4.26 -5.77
N PRO A 31 -18.41 -3.26 -5.11
CA PRO A 31 -18.22 -1.86 -5.53
C PRO A 31 -16.83 -1.30 -5.21
N SER A 32 -16.04 -2.01 -4.39
CA SER A 32 -14.76 -1.54 -3.86
C SER A 32 -13.53 -2.15 -4.55
N VAL A 33 -13.71 -3.05 -5.53
CA VAL A 33 -12.61 -3.72 -6.25
C VAL A 33 -12.69 -3.47 -7.76
N ALA A 34 -11.63 -2.85 -8.28
CA ALA A 34 -11.32 -2.81 -9.70
C ALA A 34 -9.90 -3.38 -9.88
N ASP A 35 -9.69 -4.25 -10.86
CA ASP A 35 -8.39 -4.84 -11.18
C ASP A 35 -7.68 -5.52 -9.99
N ASN A 36 -8.45 -6.19 -9.12
CA ASN A 36 -7.95 -6.82 -7.88
C ASN A 36 -7.33 -5.83 -6.87
N VAL A 37 -7.65 -4.54 -6.98
CA VAL A 37 -7.27 -3.50 -6.02
C VAL A 37 -8.49 -3.14 -5.18
N CYS A 38 -8.41 -3.38 -3.88
CA CYS A 38 -9.44 -2.96 -2.95
C CYS A 38 -9.23 -1.51 -2.53
N THR A 39 -10.31 -0.73 -2.49
CA THR A 39 -10.32 0.63 -1.97
C THR A 39 -11.15 0.69 -0.70
N ALA A 40 -10.61 1.28 0.37
CA ALA A 40 -11.31 1.41 1.64
C ALA A 40 -10.98 2.73 2.34
N ARG A 41 -11.95 3.31 3.05
CA ARG A 41 -11.68 4.35 4.05
C ARG A 41 -11.45 3.70 5.40
N LEU A 42 -10.56 4.27 6.21
CA LEU A 42 -10.23 3.75 7.54
C LEU A 42 -10.95 4.55 8.64
N SER A 43 -11.52 3.82 9.59
CA SER A 43 -12.20 4.35 10.79
C SER A 43 -11.25 4.54 11.97
N SER A 44 -10.18 3.75 12.04
CA SER A 44 -9.10 3.87 13.01
C SER A 44 -7.79 3.35 12.40
N VAL A 45 -6.68 3.90 12.87
CA VAL A 45 -5.35 3.65 12.32
C VAL A 45 -4.35 3.50 13.47
N THR A 46 -3.49 2.49 13.38
CA THR A 46 -2.28 2.35 14.20
C THR A 46 -1.07 2.16 13.30
N ALA A 47 0.09 2.66 13.73
CA ALA A 47 1.35 2.51 13.01
C ALA A 47 2.33 1.62 13.77
N ASP A 48 3.09 0.81 13.03
CA ASP A 48 4.24 0.08 13.53
C ASP A 48 5.52 0.73 12.96
N ALA A 49 6.22 1.48 13.79
CA ALA A 49 7.44 2.17 13.40
C ALA A 49 8.62 1.21 13.12
N ILE A 50 8.60 0.00 13.67
CA ILE A 50 9.65 -1.00 13.47
C ILE A 50 9.53 -1.59 12.07
N ASN A 51 8.34 -2.09 11.75
CA ASN A 51 8.06 -2.74 10.48
C ASN A 51 7.73 -1.74 9.36
N GLY A 52 7.39 -0.49 9.71
CA GLY A 52 6.99 0.54 8.75
C GLY A 52 5.61 0.28 8.15
N THR A 53 4.73 -0.39 8.90
CA THR A 53 3.39 -0.77 8.47
C THR A 53 2.32 0.06 9.17
N ILE A 54 1.13 0.06 8.59
CA ILE A 54 -0.08 0.66 9.16
C ILE A 54 -1.14 -0.42 9.27
N THR A 55 -1.79 -0.52 10.42
CA THR A 55 -2.98 -1.36 10.61
C THR A 55 -4.22 -0.48 10.71
N GLY A 56 -5.18 -0.73 9.83
CA GLY A 56 -6.40 0.08 9.69
C GLY A 56 -7.66 -0.75 9.85
N LYS A 57 -8.67 -0.20 10.53
CA LYS A 57 -10.02 -0.78 10.54
C LYS A 57 -10.89 -0.11 9.46
N PRO A 58 -11.44 -0.85 8.48
CA PRO A 58 -12.29 -0.25 7.45
C PRO A 58 -13.56 0.40 8.03
N VAL A 59 -13.99 1.50 7.41
CA VAL A 59 -15.31 2.09 7.64
C VAL A 59 -16.38 1.09 7.19
N GLY A 60 -17.44 0.93 7.98
CA GLY A 60 -18.46 -0.10 7.75
C GLY A 60 -18.18 -1.44 8.48
N GLY A 61 -17.00 -1.58 9.08
CA GLY A 61 -16.61 -2.77 9.84
C GLY A 61 -15.77 -3.76 9.04
N GLY A 62 -15.51 -4.93 9.62
CA GLY A 62 -14.62 -5.95 9.08
C GLY A 62 -13.32 -6.11 9.86
N THR A 63 -12.52 -7.07 9.42
CA THR A 63 -11.20 -7.36 9.99
C THR A 63 -10.26 -6.19 9.73
N ALA A 64 -9.42 -5.85 10.70
CA ALA A 64 -8.37 -4.89 10.50
C ALA A 64 -7.36 -5.41 9.47
N ILE A 65 -6.87 -4.51 8.61
CA ILE A 65 -5.90 -4.84 7.56
C ILE A 65 -4.57 -4.20 7.89
N THR A 66 -3.48 -4.94 7.72
CA THR A 66 -2.12 -4.40 7.81
C THR A 66 -1.62 -4.10 6.42
N LEU A 67 -1.12 -2.89 6.18
CA LEU A 67 -0.64 -2.42 4.90
C LEU A 67 0.82 -2.03 4.98
N ALA A 68 1.59 -2.39 3.95
CA ALA A 68 2.99 -2.00 3.77
C ALA A 68 3.17 -1.40 2.37
N GLY A 69 3.95 -0.32 2.27
CA GLY A 69 4.13 0.39 1.00
C GLY A 69 5.40 1.20 0.95
N GLN A 70 5.91 1.37 -0.27
CA GLN A 70 7.02 2.28 -0.54
C GLN A 70 6.52 3.73 -0.63
N GLY A 71 7.45 4.69 -0.61
CA GLY A 71 7.14 6.12 -0.52
C GLY A 71 6.29 6.67 -1.68
N ASP A 72 6.32 6.03 -2.85
CA ASP A 72 5.52 6.38 -4.03
C ASP A 72 4.02 6.07 -3.87
N ALA A 73 3.65 5.18 -2.95
CA ALA A 73 2.25 4.94 -2.62
C ALA A 73 1.62 6.09 -1.82
N TYR A 74 2.43 6.97 -1.21
CA TYR A 74 1.95 8.06 -0.35
C TYR A 74 1.63 9.29 -1.18
N LEU A 75 0.36 9.68 -1.21
CA LEU A 75 -0.14 10.77 -2.04
C LEU A 75 -0.49 11.99 -1.19
N LYS A 76 -0.34 13.18 -1.77
CA LYS A 76 -0.80 14.43 -1.16
C LYS A 76 -2.32 14.40 -0.93
N SER A 77 -2.75 15.09 0.11
CA SER A 77 -4.14 15.18 0.50
C SER A 77 -5.02 15.84 -0.54
N THR A 78 -6.32 15.58 -0.49
CA THR A 78 -7.30 16.18 -1.41
C THR A 78 -8.65 16.46 -0.75
N GLY A 79 -9.37 17.45 -1.28
CA GLY A 79 -10.74 17.79 -0.87
C GLY A 79 -10.87 18.67 0.39
N PHE A 80 -9.76 19.04 1.05
CA PHE A 80 -9.79 19.83 2.30
C PHE A 80 -9.91 21.36 2.12
N GLY A 81 -9.85 21.88 0.89
CA GLY A 81 -9.82 23.32 0.64
C GLY A 81 -8.55 23.98 1.20
N ASP A 82 -8.64 25.26 1.53
CA ASP A 82 -7.48 26.08 1.94
C ASP A 82 -7.03 25.86 3.40
N HIS A 83 -7.85 25.18 4.22
CA HIS A 83 -7.60 25.00 5.65
C HIS A 83 -7.71 23.53 6.07
N PRO A 84 -6.82 22.63 5.60
CA PRO A 84 -6.79 21.25 6.06
C PRO A 84 -6.48 21.16 7.56
N PRO A 85 -6.90 20.08 8.26
CA PRO A 85 -6.47 19.81 9.62
C PRO A 85 -4.94 19.77 9.74
N GLU A 86 -4.39 20.17 10.89
CA GLU A 86 -2.94 20.26 11.10
C GLU A 86 -2.18 18.95 10.72
N PRO A 87 -2.61 17.74 11.14
CA PRO A 87 -1.89 16.53 10.74
C PRO A 87 -1.86 16.31 9.22
N VAL A 88 -2.90 16.76 8.50
CA VAL A 88 -2.99 16.66 7.03
C VAL A 88 -2.04 17.67 6.37
N GLN A 89 -1.89 18.86 6.95
CA GLN A 89 -0.88 19.83 6.50
C GLN A 89 0.53 19.27 6.66
N HIS A 90 0.85 18.66 7.81
CA HIS A 90 2.15 18.04 8.06
C HIS A 90 2.43 16.86 7.14
N TRP A 91 1.40 16.08 6.79
CA TRP A 91 1.49 15.01 5.81
C TRP A 91 1.94 15.55 4.44
N ASP A 92 1.26 16.59 3.94
CA ASP A 92 1.59 17.18 2.64
C ASP A 92 2.97 17.85 2.65
N ALA A 93 3.30 18.56 3.71
CA ALA A 93 4.61 19.17 3.88
C ALA A 93 5.74 18.13 3.91
N THR A 94 5.51 16.97 4.54
CA THR A 94 6.47 15.86 4.60
C THR A 94 6.70 15.24 3.22
N ILE A 95 5.64 15.07 2.42
CA ILE A 95 5.75 14.61 1.04
C ILE A 95 6.52 15.63 0.20
N ASP A 96 6.20 16.93 0.30
CA ASP A 96 6.88 17.98 -0.46
C ASP A 96 8.37 18.09 -0.10
N SER A 97 8.71 18.01 1.19
CA SER A 97 10.09 18.14 1.65
C SER A 97 10.96 16.96 1.20
N THR A 98 10.36 15.78 1.05
CA THR A 98 11.09 14.53 0.85
C THR A 98 11.06 14.04 -0.60
N GLY A 99 9.94 14.24 -1.30
CA GLY A 99 9.76 13.83 -2.70
C GLY A 99 10.67 14.60 -3.67
N ASN A 100 11.06 15.82 -3.33
CA ASN A 100 11.94 16.67 -4.15
C ASN A 100 13.44 16.47 -3.88
N LEU A 101 13.82 15.57 -2.97
CA LEU A 101 15.21 15.33 -2.65
C LEU A 101 15.93 14.59 -3.79
N ASN A 102 17.05 15.16 -4.22
CA ASN A 102 17.90 14.54 -5.24
C ASN A 102 18.63 13.32 -4.65
N VAL A 103 18.43 12.17 -5.28
CA VAL A 103 19.07 10.90 -4.89
C VAL A 103 20.05 10.39 -5.96
N ASP A 104 20.41 11.26 -6.91
CA ASP A 104 21.48 10.98 -7.85
C ASP A 104 22.79 10.79 -7.08
N GLN A 105 23.50 9.68 -7.34
CA GLN A 105 24.76 9.31 -6.68
C GLN A 105 25.88 10.36 -6.80
N PHE A 106 25.77 11.30 -7.75
CA PHE A 106 26.73 12.39 -7.95
C PHE A 106 26.42 13.62 -7.07
N ASP A 107 25.24 13.68 -6.42
CA ASP A 107 24.94 14.71 -5.42
C ASP A 107 25.71 14.40 -4.13
N PRO A 108 26.54 15.30 -3.58
CA PRO A 108 27.27 15.03 -2.33
C PRO A 108 26.35 14.70 -1.14
N ASN A 109 25.08 15.08 -1.18
CA ASN A 109 24.07 14.79 -0.15
C ASN A 109 23.22 13.54 -0.45
N TRP A 110 23.48 12.81 -1.55
CA TRP A 110 22.64 11.71 -2.05
C TRP A 110 22.27 10.69 -0.98
N TYR A 111 23.24 10.33 -0.11
CA TYR A 111 23.02 9.31 0.91
C TYR A 111 22.03 9.77 1.97
N GLY A 112 22.16 11.02 2.43
CA GLY A 112 21.22 11.62 3.38
C GLY A 112 19.82 11.76 2.78
N ASN A 113 19.75 12.19 1.52
CA ASN A 113 18.50 12.34 0.77
C ASN A 113 17.79 11.00 0.55
N ALA A 114 18.53 9.97 0.13
CA ALA A 114 18.01 8.62 -0.05
C ALA A 114 17.49 8.05 1.28
N LYS A 115 18.22 8.28 2.38
CA LYS A 115 17.80 7.88 3.72
C LYS A 115 16.50 8.57 4.14
N ALA A 116 16.39 9.89 3.94
CA ALA A 116 15.18 10.64 4.24
C ALA A 116 13.97 10.09 3.46
N ARG A 117 14.14 9.81 2.16
CA ARG A 117 13.09 9.19 1.33
C ARG A 117 12.71 7.79 1.78
N ALA A 118 13.67 6.96 2.18
CA ALA A 118 13.41 5.61 2.64
C ALA A 118 12.64 5.57 3.98
N PHE A 119 12.81 6.56 4.85
CA PHE A 119 12.10 6.64 6.13
C PHE A 119 10.81 7.44 6.11
N MET A 120 10.53 8.18 5.02
CA MET A 120 9.30 8.95 4.84
C MET A 120 8.01 8.15 5.16
N PRO A 121 7.85 6.89 4.70
CA PRO A 121 6.66 6.10 5.02
C PRO A 121 6.36 6.00 6.52
N ARG A 122 7.40 5.89 7.37
CA ARG A 122 7.22 5.78 8.82
C ARG A 122 6.67 7.06 9.42
N THR A 123 7.25 8.20 9.06
CA THR A 123 6.76 9.52 9.47
C THR A 123 5.32 9.74 9.05
N LEU A 124 4.98 9.37 7.81
CA LEU A 124 3.62 9.50 7.30
C LEU A 124 2.65 8.55 8.01
N ASN A 125 3.04 7.31 8.30
CA ASN A 125 2.22 6.38 9.09
C ASN A 125 1.94 6.91 10.50
N ASP A 126 2.92 7.52 11.16
CA ASP A 126 2.72 8.14 12.48
C ASP A 126 1.71 9.31 12.40
N LEU A 127 1.79 10.14 11.36
CA LEU A 127 0.81 11.20 11.11
C LEU A 127 -0.59 10.62 10.84
N ALA A 128 -0.69 9.51 10.12
CA ALA A 128 -1.97 8.86 9.82
C ALA A 128 -2.74 8.42 11.07
N THR A 129 -2.05 8.10 12.17
CA THR A 129 -2.70 7.75 13.45
C THR A 129 -3.48 8.91 14.07
N GLN A 130 -3.19 10.15 13.66
CA GLN A 130 -3.79 11.37 14.19
C GLN A 130 -4.98 11.85 13.37
N PHE A 131 -5.26 11.22 12.23
CA PHE A 131 -6.37 11.63 11.38
C PHE A 131 -7.71 11.27 12.01
N PRO A 132 -8.75 12.12 11.84
CA PRO A 132 -10.11 11.74 12.17
C PRO A 132 -10.55 10.48 11.42
N PRO A 133 -11.53 9.72 11.95
CA PRO A 133 -12.14 8.62 11.21
C PRO A 133 -12.64 9.06 9.83
N ASN A 134 -12.63 8.14 8.86
CA ASN A 134 -13.12 8.33 7.50
C ASN A 134 -12.28 9.28 6.63
N VAL A 135 -11.14 9.79 7.11
CA VAL A 135 -10.24 10.65 6.33
C VAL A 135 -9.28 9.86 5.45
N LEU A 136 -8.69 8.79 5.98
CA LEU A 136 -7.65 8.07 5.24
C LEU A 136 -8.26 7.09 4.24
N LEU A 137 -8.03 7.33 2.95
CA LEU A 137 -8.40 6.44 1.86
C LEU A 137 -7.17 5.60 1.47
N VAL A 138 -7.34 4.29 1.45
CA VAL A 138 -6.29 3.34 1.08
C VAL A 138 -6.72 2.50 -0.12
N ARG A 139 -5.75 2.19 -0.97
CA ARG A 139 -5.87 1.21 -2.05
C ARG A 139 -4.81 0.15 -1.85
N PHE A 140 -5.17 -1.13 -1.93
CA PHE A 140 -4.26 -2.22 -1.65
C PHE A 140 -4.59 -3.47 -2.46
N THR A 141 -3.58 -4.32 -2.62
CA THR A 141 -3.69 -5.65 -3.21
C THR A 141 -3.19 -6.70 -2.22
N PRO A 142 -3.50 -7.98 -2.42
CA PRO A 142 -2.76 -9.04 -1.75
C PRO A 142 -1.24 -8.88 -1.90
N ASP A 143 -0.50 -9.28 -0.88
CA ASP A 143 0.96 -9.37 -0.90
C ASP A 143 1.37 -10.84 -1.05
N ASP A 144 2.05 -11.18 -2.14
CA ASP A 144 2.53 -12.54 -2.41
C ASP A 144 3.79 -12.89 -1.60
N THR A 145 4.41 -11.91 -0.93
CA THR A 145 5.70 -12.03 -0.25
C THR A 145 5.58 -12.09 1.27
N GLU A 146 4.53 -11.51 1.85
CA GLU A 146 4.33 -11.45 3.30
C GLU A 146 2.87 -11.79 3.66
N PRO A 147 2.59 -13.01 4.14
CA PRO A 147 1.27 -13.37 4.64
C PRO A 147 0.83 -12.47 5.80
N GLY A 148 -0.45 -12.11 5.85
CA GLY A 148 -1.03 -11.23 6.87
C GLY A 148 -0.89 -9.73 6.59
N THR A 149 -0.14 -9.37 5.54
CA THR A 149 0.09 -7.99 5.11
C THR A 149 -0.45 -7.80 3.69
N PHE A 150 -1.04 -6.64 3.42
CA PHE A 150 -1.43 -6.25 2.07
C PHE A 150 -0.46 -5.21 1.53
N ARG A 151 -0.16 -5.32 0.23
CA ARG A 151 0.68 -4.34 -0.44
C ARG A 151 -0.13 -3.08 -0.73
N LEU A 152 0.35 -1.97 -0.23
CA LEU A 152 -0.23 -0.65 -0.45
C LEU A 152 0.01 -0.22 -1.91
N VAL A 153 -1.09 0.08 -2.60
CA VAL A 153 -1.08 0.70 -3.93
C VAL A 153 -1.10 2.22 -3.79
N SER A 154 -1.94 2.74 -2.89
CA SER A 154 -1.90 4.16 -2.52
C SER A 154 -2.49 4.42 -1.14
N ILE A 155 -2.04 5.48 -0.48
CA ILE A 155 -2.59 6.04 0.75
C ILE A 155 -2.72 7.55 0.61
N GLN A 156 -3.90 8.07 0.89
CA GLN A 156 -4.21 9.48 0.67
C GLN A 156 -5.20 9.98 1.74
N PRO A 157 -4.87 11.05 2.48
CA PRO A 157 -5.85 11.78 3.25
C PRO A 157 -6.83 12.46 2.28
N THR A 158 -8.11 12.10 2.38
CA THR A 158 -9.16 12.64 1.51
C THR A 158 -10.31 13.11 2.38
N ALA A 159 -10.78 14.35 2.19
CA ALA A 159 -11.94 14.85 2.90
C ALA A 159 -13.12 13.84 2.81
N PRO A 160 -13.84 13.60 3.92
CA PRO A 160 -14.85 12.56 4.01
C PRO A 160 -15.98 12.71 2.98
#